data_AF-A0A957TW04-F1
#
_entry.id   AF-A0A957TW04-F1
#
_cell.length_a   1.000
_cell.length_b   1.000
_cell.length_c   1.000
_cell.angle_alpha   90.00
_cell.angle_beta   90.00
_cell.angle_gamma   90.00
#
_symmetry.space_group_name_H-M   'P 1'
#
loop_
_entity.id
_entity.type
_entity.pdbx_description
1 polymer ?
#
loop_
_entity_poly.entity_id
_entity_poly.type
_entity_poly.pdbx_seq_one_letter_code
_entity_poly.pdbx_strand_id
1 'polypeptide(L)'
;TATQPTPTPTSTATPVVERCEYLRNGNFEAGPNTDAWVATNSSNRVDPLIYRTSARTGIYGGWFGNVLNYTDILRQVITLPADRRDATLRFWRYVRSSEAVSSDRDTLQLLLIGANGSEQIVKTITTAVTRNQWQLETVSLDLAAINGSTITLAFRGNNNGSLVSSFYIDDLTLTMPCGDGAQGAAAAVAAADLPDERRTAAVATGAAAAAAATCTNRLVDGGFESGRLGVGWAAIANTSTRVYADPAIYTRRPRSGSYGAWLGASNLNSVWNELVQTVQLPGNIQSVQLRYWRYLETAETDRARVYDRFTAGLETDKGVQIVTPQQIDNTSSGRSTWVQQTLELPNAPDYSGQTIWVSFKATTDGNQPSSLYVDDVELVVCGG
;
A
#
# COMPACT_ATOMS: atom_id res chain seq x y z
N THR A 1 -15.41 77.56 10.93
CA THR A 1 -15.45 76.62 9.79
C THR A 1 -14.70 75.38 10.20
N ALA A 2 -15.41 74.33 10.61
CA ALA A 2 -14.80 73.07 11.01
C ALA A 2 -14.47 72.25 9.76
N THR A 3 -13.21 71.83 9.62
CA THR A 3 -12.72 71.01 8.52
C THR A 3 -13.26 69.58 8.66
N GLN A 4 -13.99 69.14 7.63
CA GLN A 4 -14.54 67.79 7.53
C GLN A 4 -13.39 66.77 7.43
N PRO A 5 -13.40 65.68 8.23
CA PRO A 5 -12.38 64.65 8.14
C PRO A 5 -12.49 63.89 6.81
N THR A 6 -11.37 63.72 6.12
CA THR A 6 -11.24 62.92 4.90
C THR A 6 -11.58 61.46 5.20
N PRO A 7 -12.49 60.80 4.43
CA PRO A 7 -12.80 59.40 4.64
C PRO A 7 -11.56 58.54 4.37
N THR A 8 -11.20 57.71 5.35
CA THR A 8 -10.15 56.69 5.20
C THR A 8 -10.61 55.65 4.17
N PRO A 9 -9.81 55.31 3.15
CA PRO A 9 -10.19 54.28 2.19
C PRO A 9 -10.39 52.95 2.91
N THR A 10 -11.58 52.38 2.81
CA THR A 10 -11.88 51.03 3.28
C THR A 10 -11.09 50.04 2.44
N SER A 11 -10.29 49.16 3.05
CA SER A 11 -9.61 48.09 2.31
C SER A 11 -10.67 47.16 1.71
N THR A 12 -10.83 47.20 0.39
CA THR A 12 -11.65 46.22 -0.33
C THR A 12 -11.01 44.86 -0.10
N ALA A 13 -11.75 43.91 0.48
CA ALA A 13 -11.28 42.54 0.62
C ALA A 13 -10.92 42.00 -0.77
N THR A 14 -9.67 41.55 -0.94
CA THR A 14 -9.27 40.84 -2.15
C THR A 14 -10.20 39.65 -2.33
N PRO A 15 -10.90 39.51 -3.48
CA PRO A 15 -11.77 38.36 -3.70
C PRO A 15 -10.93 37.09 -3.56
N VAL A 16 -11.29 36.24 -2.60
CA VAL A 16 -10.68 34.92 -2.44
C VAL A 16 -11.12 34.09 -3.64
N VAL A 17 -10.17 33.75 -4.50
CA VAL A 17 -10.44 32.87 -5.65
C VAL A 17 -10.71 31.47 -5.09
N GLU A 18 -11.95 31.00 -5.22
CA GLU A 18 -12.33 29.65 -4.83
C GLU A 18 -11.55 28.62 -5.64
N ARG A 19 -11.09 27.55 -4.98
CA ARG A 19 -10.31 26.47 -5.60
C ARG A 19 -11.14 25.21 -5.67
N CYS A 20 -11.05 24.52 -6.79
CA CYS A 20 -11.83 23.31 -7.06
C CYS A 20 -10.92 22.11 -7.32
N GLU A 21 -11.46 20.91 -7.09
CA GLU A 21 -10.86 19.63 -7.48
C GLU A 21 -11.11 19.34 -8.97
N TYR A 22 -10.15 18.71 -9.65
CA TYR A 22 -10.21 18.40 -11.07
C TYR A 22 -9.99 16.92 -11.41
N LEU A 23 -9.58 16.09 -10.44
CA LEU A 23 -9.50 14.64 -10.60
C LEU A 23 -10.82 13.97 -10.22
N ARG A 24 -11.24 13.01 -11.03
CA ARG A 24 -12.26 12.03 -10.65
C ARG A 24 -11.56 10.84 -10.03
N ASN A 25 -12.16 10.31 -8.95
CA ASN A 25 -11.65 9.11 -8.25
C ASN A 25 -10.15 9.22 -7.91
N GLY A 26 -9.72 10.36 -7.36
CA GLY A 26 -8.31 10.61 -7.01
C GLY A 26 -7.79 9.73 -5.87
N ASN A 27 -8.69 9.23 -5.02
CA ASN A 27 -8.41 8.24 -3.97
C ASN A 27 -8.65 6.78 -4.43
N PHE A 28 -8.93 6.56 -5.72
CA PHE A 28 -9.14 5.24 -6.32
C PHE A 28 -10.27 4.34 -5.79
N GLU A 29 -11.00 4.74 -4.75
CA GLU A 29 -12.01 3.93 -4.06
C GLU A 29 -13.21 3.49 -4.92
N ALA A 30 -13.43 4.09 -6.09
CA ALA A 30 -14.40 3.58 -7.06
C ALA A 30 -13.95 2.25 -7.73
N GLY A 31 -12.71 1.83 -7.50
CA GLY A 31 -12.13 0.59 -7.98
C GLY A 31 -11.72 0.61 -9.46
N PRO A 32 -11.19 -0.53 -9.97
CA PRO A 32 -10.59 -0.62 -11.31
C PRO A 32 -11.59 -0.63 -12.47
N ASN A 33 -12.88 -0.86 -12.22
CA ASN A 33 -13.90 -1.05 -13.25
C ASN A 33 -14.69 0.25 -13.56
N THR A 34 -13.99 1.39 -13.58
CA THR A 34 -14.57 2.71 -13.85
C THR A 34 -13.87 3.38 -15.03
N ASP A 35 -14.46 4.44 -15.57
CA ASP A 35 -13.90 5.24 -16.66
C ASP A 35 -13.06 6.44 -16.16
N ALA A 36 -12.90 6.59 -14.84
CA ALA A 36 -12.16 7.70 -14.24
C ALA A 36 -10.66 7.62 -14.58
N TRP A 37 -10.10 6.42 -14.57
CA TRP A 37 -8.70 6.16 -14.86
C TRP A 37 -8.55 5.04 -15.89
N VAL A 38 -7.64 5.22 -16.83
CA VAL A 38 -7.32 4.22 -17.87
C VAL A 38 -5.94 3.64 -17.57
N ALA A 39 -5.91 2.33 -17.33
CA ALA A 39 -4.69 1.55 -17.15
C ALA A 39 -4.25 0.90 -18.47
N THR A 40 -2.96 0.97 -18.78
CA THR A 40 -2.32 0.29 -19.92
C THR A 40 -0.92 -0.17 -19.54
N ASN A 41 -0.35 -1.11 -20.28
CA ASN A 41 1.03 -1.55 -20.09
C ASN A 41 1.72 -1.90 -21.41
N SER A 42 3.05 -2.02 -21.39
CA SER A 42 3.88 -2.33 -22.56
C SER A 42 3.65 -3.72 -23.17
N SER A 43 2.99 -4.62 -22.44
CA SER A 43 2.72 -6.00 -22.89
C SER A 43 1.27 -6.25 -23.31
N ASN A 44 0.43 -5.20 -23.36
CA ASN A 44 -1.01 -5.29 -23.65
C ASN A 44 -1.75 -6.36 -22.81
N ARG A 45 -1.34 -6.55 -21.55
CA ARG A 45 -1.99 -7.48 -20.63
C ARG A 45 -3.11 -6.80 -19.86
N VAL A 46 -4.07 -7.58 -19.38
CA VAL A 46 -5.08 -7.10 -18.42
C VAL A 46 -4.42 -7.11 -17.04
N ASP A 47 -3.85 -5.98 -16.66
CA ASP A 47 -3.19 -5.77 -15.37
C ASP A 47 -3.87 -4.61 -14.62
N PRO A 48 -4.54 -4.87 -13.48
CA PRO A 48 -5.23 -3.83 -12.74
C PRO A 48 -4.22 -2.94 -11.99
N LEU A 49 -3.93 -1.76 -12.54
CA LEU A 49 -3.08 -0.76 -11.88
C LEU A 49 -3.80 0.00 -10.75
N ILE A 50 -5.13 -0.11 -10.66
CA ILE A 50 -5.88 0.25 -9.46
C ILE A 50 -6.15 -1.03 -8.71
N TYR A 51 -5.50 -1.18 -7.56
CA TYR A 51 -5.45 -2.46 -6.88
C TYR A 51 -5.54 -2.30 -5.37
N ARG A 52 -5.80 -3.42 -4.69
CA ARG A 52 -6.03 -3.43 -3.24
C ARG A 52 -4.75 -3.53 -2.41
N THR A 53 -3.60 -3.43 -3.07
CA THR A 53 -2.28 -3.60 -2.44
C THR A 53 -1.73 -2.26 -2.03
N SER A 54 -1.43 -2.12 -0.74
CA SER A 54 -0.79 -0.93 -0.18
C SER A 54 -1.52 0.35 -0.60
N ALA A 55 -2.83 0.43 -0.36
CA ALA A 55 -3.55 1.70 -0.34
C ALA A 55 -3.09 2.51 0.88
N ARG A 56 -3.02 3.83 0.76
CA ARG A 56 -2.72 4.71 1.89
C ARG A 56 -3.98 4.88 2.74
N THR A 57 -5.11 5.14 2.10
CA THR A 57 -6.43 5.16 2.75
C THR A 57 -7.41 4.30 1.96
N GLY A 58 -8.50 3.89 2.60
CA GLY A 58 -9.48 3.05 1.93
C GLY A 58 -8.94 1.66 1.56
N ILE A 59 -9.40 1.15 0.42
CA ILE A 59 -9.13 -0.21 -0.04
C ILE A 59 -8.29 -0.22 -1.32
N TYR A 60 -8.32 0.84 -2.13
CA TYR A 60 -7.71 0.88 -3.46
C TYR A 60 -6.63 1.94 -3.55
N GLY A 61 -5.53 1.61 -4.21
CA GLY A 61 -4.48 2.55 -4.57
C GLY A 61 -3.99 2.31 -6.00
N GLY A 62 -3.24 3.26 -6.54
CA GLY A 62 -2.51 3.06 -7.78
C GLY A 62 -1.22 2.25 -7.53
N TRP A 63 -0.95 1.22 -8.33
CA TRP A 63 0.24 0.37 -8.24
C TRP A 63 0.91 0.23 -9.60
N PHE A 64 2.23 0.36 -9.62
CA PHE A 64 3.07 0.24 -10.81
C PHE A 64 4.30 -0.64 -10.51
N GLY A 65 4.65 -1.51 -11.45
CA GLY A 65 5.84 -2.36 -11.41
C GLY A 65 5.57 -3.79 -10.92
N ASN A 66 6.52 -4.34 -10.14
CA ASN A 66 6.54 -5.75 -9.72
C ASN A 66 6.77 -6.77 -10.86
N VAL A 67 7.10 -6.29 -12.05
CA VAL A 67 7.41 -7.10 -13.24
C VAL A 67 8.63 -6.50 -13.93
N LEU A 68 9.61 -7.34 -14.29
CA LEU A 68 10.81 -6.91 -15.00
C LEU A 68 10.50 -6.57 -16.47
N ASN A 69 11.26 -5.61 -17.03
CA ASN A 69 11.12 -5.10 -18.40
C ASN A 69 9.69 -4.65 -18.71
N TYR A 70 9.09 -3.92 -17.78
CA TYR A 70 7.68 -3.61 -17.81
C TYR A 70 7.44 -2.12 -17.64
N THR A 71 6.49 -1.59 -18.43
CA THR A 71 6.03 -0.22 -18.31
C THR A 71 4.53 -0.23 -18.09
N ASP A 72 4.11 0.38 -16.98
CA ASP A 72 2.73 0.59 -16.60
C ASP A 72 2.36 2.05 -16.79
N ILE A 73 1.15 2.33 -17.26
CA ILE A 73 0.64 3.69 -17.43
C ILE A 73 -0.78 3.75 -16.90
N LEU A 74 -1.00 4.62 -15.90
CA LEU A 74 -2.31 4.97 -15.36
C LEU A 74 -2.57 6.44 -15.66
N ARG A 75 -3.66 6.76 -16.37
CA ARG A 75 -3.92 8.12 -16.86
C ARG A 75 -5.38 8.53 -16.75
N GLN A 76 -5.60 9.84 -16.61
CA GLN A 76 -6.92 10.47 -16.62
C GLN A 76 -6.89 11.72 -17.49
N VAL A 77 -7.92 11.87 -18.32
CA VAL A 77 -8.16 13.10 -19.08
C VAL A 77 -8.83 14.12 -18.17
N ILE A 78 -8.30 15.34 -18.14
CA ILE A 78 -8.74 16.44 -17.30
C ILE A 78 -9.19 17.58 -18.20
N THR A 79 -10.40 18.10 -17.95
CA THR A 79 -10.87 19.34 -18.57
C THR A 79 -10.35 20.51 -17.76
N LEU A 80 -9.72 21.47 -18.43
CA LEU A 80 -9.05 22.60 -17.80
C LEU A 80 -9.93 23.85 -17.82
N PRO A 81 -9.96 24.61 -16.72
CA PRO A 81 -10.64 25.90 -16.68
C PRO A 81 -9.86 26.96 -17.47
N ALA A 82 -10.46 28.14 -17.65
CA ALA A 82 -9.78 29.29 -18.24
C ALA A 82 -8.67 29.84 -17.32
N ASP A 83 -8.92 29.91 -16.01
CA ASP A 83 -7.91 30.30 -15.01
C ASP A 83 -7.22 29.07 -14.42
N ARG A 84 -5.95 28.90 -14.74
CA ARG A 84 -5.13 27.72 -14.38
C ARG A 84 -3.99 28.07 -13.44
N ARG A 85 -4.00 29.28 -12.89
CA ARG A 85 -2.92 29.75 -12.02
C ARG A 85 -2.81 28.85 -10.79
N ASP A 86 -1.57 28.66 -10.34
CA ASP A 86 -1.25 27.91 -9.12
C ASP A 86 -1.81 26.48 -9.12
N ALA A 87 -1.95 25.84 -10.29
CA ALA A 87 -2.38 24.45 -10.37
C ALA A 87 -1.42 23.57 -9.56
N THR A 88 -1.96 22.85 -8.58
CA THR A 88 -1.18 22.06 -7.64
C THR A 88 -1.70 20.65 -7.60
N LEU A 89 -0.85 19.69 -7.97
CA LEU A 89 -1.09 18.27 -7.75
C LEU A 89 -0.48 17.87 -6.41
N ARG A 90 -1.27 17.23 -5.56
CA ARG A 90 -0.77 16.52 -4.38
C ARG A 90 -1.15 15.05 -4.49
N PHE A 91 -0.27 14.20 -4.04
CA PHE A 91 -0.50 12.76 -3.98
C PHE A 91 0.45 12.14 -2.97
N TRP A 92 0.06 11.02 -2.39
CA TRP A 92 0.95 10.23 -1.57
C TRP A 92 1.64 9.18 -2.42
N ARG A 93 2.90 8.89 -2.14
CA ARG A 93 3.66 7.82 -2.77
C ARG A 93 4.30 6.87 -1.77
N TYR A 94 4.46 5.61 -2.17
CA TYR A 94 5.22 4.60 -1.47
C TYR A 94 6.11 3.87 -2.46
N VAL A 95 7.35 3.57 -2.09
CA VAL A 95 8.29 2.82 -2.94
C VAL A 95 8.78 1.58 -2.18
N ARG A 96 8.59 0.41 -2.78
CA ARG A 96 9.20 -0.86 -2.36
C ARG A 96 10.17 -1.29 -3.45
N SER A 97 11.36 -1.76 -3.12
CA SER A 97 12.30 -2.19 -4.14
C SER A 97 13.32 -3.18 -3.62
N SER A 98 13.62 -4.18 -4.44
CA SER A 98 14.73 -5.12 -4.24
C SER A 98 16.07 -4.58 -4.74
N GLU A 99 16.09 -3.45 -5.44
CA GLU A 99 17.31 -2.78 -5.88
C GLU A 99 18.16 -2.29 -4.70
N ALA A 100 19.46 -2.05 -4.94
CA ALA A 100 20.32 -1.41 -3.93
C ALA A 100 19.78 -0.02 -3.54
N VAL A 101 20.03 0.43 -2.30
CA VAL A 101 19.44 1.66 -1.73
C VAL A 101 19.71 2.91 -2.58
N SER A 102 20.84 2.98 -3.30
CA SER A 102 21.21 4.11 -4.17
C SER A 102 20.84 3.92 -5.65
N SER A 103 20.17 2.83 -6.01
CA SER A 103 19.81 2.53 -7.39
C SER A 103 18.67 3.43 -7.84
N ASP A 104 18.78 4.01 -9.04
CA ASP A 104 17.78 4.86 -9.68
C ASP A 104 17.14 4.20 -10.93
N ARG A 105 17.34 2.89 -11.08
CA ARG A 105 17.07 2.19 -12.34
C ARG A 105 15.60 1.98 -12.64
N ASP A 106 14.77 1.87 -11.62
CA ASP A 106 13.31 1.83 -11.76
C ASP A 106 12.72 3.18 -11.37
N THR A 107 11.66 3.58 -12.08
CA THR A 107 11.09 4.92 -11.95
C THR A 107 9.57 4.93 -11.94
N LEU A 108 9.00 5.89 -11.23
CA LEU A 108 7.63 6.38 -11.41
C LEU A 108 7.72 7.82 -11.93
N GLN A 109 7.22 8.05 -13.13
CA GLN A 109 7.18 9.35 -13.79
C GLN A 109 5.77 9.94 -13.71
N LEU A 110 5.68 11.21 -13.35
CA LEU A 110 4.49 12.04 -13.50
C LEU A 110 4.59 12.79 -14.83
N LEU A 111 3.58 12.65 -15.69
CA LEU A 111 3.54 13.25 -17.00
C LEU A 111 2.29 14.09 -17.22
N LEU A 112 2.45 15.16 -18.01
CA LEU A 112 1.37 15.84 -18.70
C LEU A 112 1.46 15.52 -20.18
N ILE A 113 0.36 15.08 -20.77
CA ILE A 113 0.28 14.71 -22.18
C ILE A 113 -0.73 15.62 -22.87
N GLY A 114 -0.22 16.41 -23.82
CA GLY A 114 -1.02 17.34 -24.64
C GLY A 114 -2.01 16.61 -25.55
N ALA A 115 -3.02 17.33 -26.04
CA ALA A 115 -4.00 16.77 -26.99
C ALA A 115 -3.38 16.26 -28.30
N ASN A 116 -2.21 16.78 -28.66
CA ASN A 116 -1.39 16.33 -29.80
C ASN A 116 -0.50 15.11 -29.47
N GLY A 117 -0.56 14.58 -28.24
CA GLY A 117 0.27 13.47 -27.76
C GLY A 117 1.64 13.88 -27.24
N SER A 118 2.00 15.17 -27.18
CA SER A 118 3.31 15.58 -26.64
C SER A 118 3.40 15.29 -25.14
N GLU A 119 4.41 14.54 -24.72
CA GLU A 119 4.64 14.22 -23.31
C GLU A 119 5.63 15.18 -22.66
N GLN A 120 5.27 15.68 -21.49
CA GLN A 120 6.16 16.42 -20.60
C GLN A 120 6.30 15.64 -19.29
N ILE A 121 7.51 15.22 -18.95
CA ILE A 121 7.80 14.64 -17.64
C ILE A 121 7.92 15.79 -16.64
N VAL A 122 7.00 15.85 -15.69
CA VAL A 122 6.97 16.87 -14.63
C VAL A 122 7.83 16.47 -13.45
N LYS A 123 7.84 15.17 -13.10
CA LYS A 123 8.60 14.63 -11.98
C LYS A 123 8.98 13.18 -12.22
N THR A 124 10.18 12.81 -11.79
CA THR A 124 10.65 11.43 -11.76
C THR A 124 10.95 11.05 -10.31
N ILE A 125 10.29 10.01 -9.82
CA ILE A 125 10.58 9.35 -8.55
C ILE A 125 11.34 8.08 -8.89
N THR A 126 12.54 7.90 -8.35
CA THR A 126 13.36 6.71 -8.60
C THR A 126 13.33 5.78 -7.40
N THR A 127 13.89 4.58 -7.54
CA THR A 127 14.12 3.70 -6.39
C THR A 127 15.09 4.27 -5.36
N ALA A 128 15.87 5.31 -5.64
CA ALA A 128 16.84 5.87 -4.68
C ALA A 128 16.20 6.73 -3.58
N VAL A 129 14.90 7.03 -3.69
CA VAL A 129 14.15 7.80 -2.69
C VAL A 129 13.94 7.01 -1.41
N THR A 130 13.46 7.67 -0.35
CA THR A 130 13.04 6.98 0.86
C THR A 130 11.92 5.98 0.57
N ARG A 131 12.18 4.72 0.94
CA ARG A 131 11.33 3.55 0.67
C ARG A 131 10.55 3.14 1.90
N ASN A 132 9.59 2.25 1.70
CA ASN A 132 8.84 1.56 2.74
C ASN A 132 8.06 2.49 3.69
N GLN A 133 7.72 3.68 3.21
CA GLN A 133 6.88 4.64 3.93
C GLN A 133 6.14 5.54 2.94
N TRP A 134 4.94 5.94 3.33
CA TRP A 134 4.18 6.94 2.59
C TRP A 134 4.82 8.31 2.70
N GLN A 135 4.94 9.00 1.57
CA GLN A 135 5.46 10.35 1.47
C GLN A 135 4.50 11.19 0.65
N LEU A 136 4.10 12.33 1.19
CA LEU A 136 3.30 13.30 0.47
C LEU A 136 4.17 14.04 -0.53
N GLU A 137 3.73 14.05 -1.79
CA GLU A 137 4.29 14.86 -2.86
C GLU A 137 3.38 16.06 -3.11
N THR A 138 3.98 17.23 -3.29
CA THR A 138 3.30 18.45 -3.73
C THR A 138 4.04 18.98 -4.95
N VAL A 139 3.33 19.08 -6.07
CA VAL A 139 3.90 19.42 -7.37
C VAL A 139 3.09 20.57 -7.96
N SER A 140 3.74 21.72 -8.14
CA SER A 140 3.19 22.82 -8.91
C SER A 140 3.25 22.48 -10.40
N LEU A 141 2.12 22.60 -11.09
CA LEU A 141 2.00 22.33 -12.52
C LEU A 141 1.95 23.66 -13.28
N ASP A 142 2.89 23.88 -14.19
CA ASP A 142 2.79 24.98 -15.14
C ASP A 142 1.89 24.57 -16.31
N LEU A 143 0.65 25.06 -16.28
CA LEU A 143 -0.36 24.81 -17.32
C LEU A 143 -0.57 26.00 -18.25
N ALA A 144 0.25 27.05 -18.14
CA ALA A 144 0.06 28.29 -18.91
C ALA A 144 0.31 28.09 -20.41
N ALA A 145 1.20 27.17 -20.77
CA ALA A 145 1.53 26.85 -22.16
C ALA A 145 0.59 25.82 -22.83
N ILE A 146 -0.39 25.27 -22.10
CA ILE A 146 -1.33 24.30 -22.65
C ILE A 146 -2.41 25.04 -23.46
N ASN A 147 -2.32 25.00 -24.80
CA ASN A 147 -3.28 25.70 -25.66
C ASN A 147 -4.67 25.02 -25.77
N GLY A 148 -4.84 23.82 -25.18
CA GLY A 148 -6.08 23.05 -25.23
C GLY A 148 -6.97 23.25 -23.99
N SER A 149 -8.25 22.88 -24.10
CA SER A 149 -9.20 22.77 -22.98
C SER A 149 -9.08 21.44 -22.23
N THR A 150 -8.22 20.53 -22.69
CA THR A 150 -7.97 19.24 -22.03
C THR A 150 -6.48 18.94 -21.96
N ILE A 151 -6.11 18.20 -20.93
CA ILE A 151 -4.79 17.60 -20.74
C ILE A 151 -4.97 16.17 -20.23
N THR A 152 -4.03 15.29 -20.52
CA THR A 152 -3.98 14.00 -19.83
C THR A 152 -2.92 14.04 -18.75
N LEU A 153 -3.32 13.79 -17.50
CA LEU A 153 -2.40 13.52 -16.40
C LEU A 153 -2.09 12.02 -16.41
N ALA A 154 -0.82 11.65 -16.39
CA ALA A 154 -0.41 10.25 -16.39
C ALA A 154 0.68 9.98 -15.36
N PHE A 155 0.62 8.79 -14.78
CA PHE A 155 1.71 8.18 -14.05
C PHE A 155 2.24 7.01 -14.87
N ARG A 156 3.56 6.93 -15.03
CA ARG A 156 4.25 5.85 -15.75
C ARG A 156 5.25 5.17 -14.84
N GLY A 157 5.03 3.91 -14.52
CA GLY A 157 6.03 3.08 -13.85
C GLY A 157 6.90 2.36 -14.87
N ASN A 158 8.22 2.43 -14.71
CA ASN A 158 9.18 1.67 -15.52
C ASN A 158 10.01 0.79 -14.60
N ASN A 159 10.01 -0.51 -14.88
CA ASN A 159 10.90 -1.49 -14.25
C ASN A 159 11.87 -2.02 -15.30
N ASN A 160 13.16 -2.01 -14.96
CA ASN A 160 14.24 -2.49 -15.79
C ASN A 160 14.24 -4.04 -15.86
N GLY A 161 15.29 -4.63 -16.44
CA GLY A 161 15.45 -6.09 -16.54
C GLY A 161 16.05 -6.80 -15.32
N SER A 162 16.26 -6.13 -14.18
CA SER A 162 16.95 -6.66 -13.00
C SER A 162 16.35 -6.19 -11.68
N LEU A 163 15.93 -7.10 -10.79
CA LEU A 163 15.30 -6.80 -9.49
C LEU A 163 13.99 -6.01 -9.66
N VAL A 164 12.96 -6.39 -8.93
CA VAL A 164 11.64 -5.76 -9.07
C VAL A 164 11.49 -4.58 -8.10
N SER A 165 10.70 -3.60 -8.54
CA SER A 165 10.29 -2.48 -7.70
C SER A 165 8.80 -2.23 -7.84
N SER A 166 8.17 -1.76 -6.78
CA SER A 166 6.77 -1.36 -6.76
C SER A 166 6.67 0.09 -6.32
N PHE A 167 5.93 0.86 -7.11
CA PHE A 167 5.55 2.22 -6.79
C PHE A 167 4.06 2.25 -6.54
N TYR A 168 3.65 2.87 -5.45
CA TYR A 168 2.26 3.07 -5.12
C TYR A 168 1.96 4.55 -5.06
N ILE A 169 0.78 4.94 -5.51
CA ILE A 169 0.24 6.28 -5.35
C ILE A 169 -1.17 6.21 -4.77
N ASP A 170 -1.53 7.21 -3.98
CA ASP A 170 -2.88 7.29 -3.42
C ASP A 170 -3.25 8.73 -3.04
N ASP A 171 -4.55 8.97 -2.85
CA ASP A 171 -5.13 10.23 -2.40
C ASP A 171 -4.66 11.44 -3.22
N LEU A 172 -4.85 11.32 -4.53
CA LEU A 172 -4.51 12.38 -5.49
C LEU A 172 -5.55 13.50 -5.42
N THR A 173 -5.06 14.73 -5.43
CA THR A 173 -5.87 15.94 -5.59
C THR A 173 -5.18 16.89 -6.55
N LEU A 174 -5.91 17.37 -7.56
CA LEU A 174 -5.46 18.45 -8.45
C LEU A 174 -6.34 19.66 -8.21
N THR A 175 -5.77 20.70 -7.61
CA THR A 175 -6.51 21.93 -7.33
C THR A 175 -6.02 23.08 -8.18
N MET A 176 -6.95 23.90 -8.66
CA MET A 176 -6.72 25.18 -9.32
C MET A 176 -7.99 26.04 -9.16
N PRO A 177 -8.01 27.33 -9.58
CA PRO A 177 -9.22 28.15 -9.56
C PRO A 177 -10.43 27.42 -10.18
N CYS A 178 -11.61 27.62 -9.60
CA CYS A 178 -12.82 26.98 -10.09
C CYS A 178 -13.19 27.44 -11.51
N GLY A 179 -13.72 26.51 -12.31
CA GLY A 179 -14.12 26.73 -13.69
C GLY A 179 -14.50 25.42 -14.39
N ASP A 180 -14.49 25.42 -15.72
CA ASP A 180 -14.83 24.24 -16.52
C ASP A 180 -14.00 23.01 -16.13
N GLY A 181 -14.68 21.88 -15.90
CA GLY A 181 -14.04 20.61 -15.51
C GLY A 181 -13.92 20.38 -14.00
N ALA A 182 -14.29 21.35 -13.17
CA ALA A 182 -14.31 21.20 -11.72
C ALA A 182 -15.26 20.08 -11.27
N GLN A 183 -14.80 19.27 -10.31
CA GLN A 183 -15.59 18.21 -9.66
C GLN A 183 -16.30 18.69 -8.39
N GLY A 184 -15.97 19.90 -7.92
CA GLY A 184 -16.49 20.53 -6.72
C GLY A 184 -15.42 21.36 -6.01
N ALA A 185 -15.82 22.09 -4.98
CA ALA A 185 -14.89 22.84 -4.13
C ALA A 185 -13.83 21.89 -3.55
N ALA A 186 -12.56 22.30 -3.61
CA ALA A 186 -11.47 21.50 -3.07
C ALA A 186 -11.64 21.35 -1.55
N ALA A 187 -11.48 20.13 -1.04
CA ALA A 187 -11.50 19.90 0.40
C ALA A 187 -10.37 20.69 1.07
N ALA A 188 -10.65 21.32 2.21
CA ALA A 188 -9.61 21.96 3.02
C ALA A 188 -8.60 20.88 3.44
N VAL A 189 -7.32 21.10 3.14
CA VAL A 189 -6.24 20.19 3.55
C VAL A 189 -6.28 20.11 5.08
N ALA A 190 -6.56 18.94 5.64
CA ALA A 190 -6.54 18.75 7.08
C ALA A 190 -5.15 19.08 7.61
N ALA A 191 -5.06 19.91 8.65
CA ALA A 191 -3.80 20.34 9.27
C ALA A 191 -2.95 19.19 9.85
N ALA A 192 -3.43 17.94 9.78
CA ALA A 192 -2.70 16.74 10.16
C ALA A 192 -1.61 16.31 9.15
N ASP A 193 -1.58 16.89 7.94
CA ASP A 193 -0.67 16.49 6.84
C ASP A 193 0.51 17.46 6.61
N LEU A 194 0.78 18.39 7.54
CA LEU A 194 2.02 19.18 7.56
C LEU A 194 3.03 18.55 8.55
N PRO A 195 4.33 18.47 8.24
CA PRO A 195 5.32 18.04 9.22
C PRO A 195 5.45 19.13 10.29
N ASP A 196 4.79 18.96 11.42
CA ASP A 196 4.90 19.85 12.56
C ASP A 196 5.76 19.21 13.66
N GLU A 197 7.01 19.69 13.76
CA GLU A 197 7.86 19.49 14.92
C GLU A 197 7.33 20.32 16.10
N ARG A 198 6.37 19.77 16.84
CA ARG A 198 6.24 19.86 18.32
C ARG A 198 4.85 19.42 18.75
N ARG A 199 4.76 18.21 19.32
CA ARG A 199 3.77 17.90 20.35
C ARG A 199 4.48 17.38 21.60
N THR A 200 4.69 18.27 22.56
CA THR A 200 4.82 17.88 23.97
C THR A 200 3.44 17.47 24.46
N ALA A 201 3.21 16.17 24.61
CA ALA A 201 2.02 15.66 25.29
C ALA A 201 2.17 15.88 26.81
N ALA A 202 1.20 16.57 27.41
CA ALA A 202 1.05 16.62 28.85
C ALA A 202 0.54 15.25 29.33
N VAL A 203 1.31 14.60 30.21
CA VAL A 203 0.93 13.36 30.88
C VAL A 203 -0.12 13.69 31.93
N ALA A 204 -1.34 13.19 31.76
CA ALA A 204 -2.32 13.14 32.83
C ALA A 204 -2.07 11.88 33.67
N THR A 205 -1.61 12.06 34.90
CA THR A 205 -1.48 11.00 35.90
C THR A 205 -2.83 10.69 36.53
N GLY A 206 -3.54 9.73 35.95
CA GLY A 206 -4.66 9.05 36.60
C GLY A 206 -4.23 7.64 36.99
N ALA A 207 -4.02 7.37 38.28
CA ALA A 207 -3.79 6.02 38.78
C ALA A 207 -5.09 5.22 38.69
N ALA A 208 -5.22 4.39 37.66
CA ALA A 208 -6.25 3.36 37.57
C ALA A 208 -5.74 2.05 38.19
N ALA A 209 -6.56 1.44 39.04
CA ALA A 209 -6.27 0.18 39.71
C ALA A 209 -6.04 -0.95 38.69
N ALA A 210 -5.04 -1.79 38.96
CA ALA A 210 -4.66 -2.92 38.12
C ALA A 210 -5.84 -3.90 37.93
N ALA A 211 -6.48 -3.84 36.76
CA ALA A 211 -7.41 -4.87 36.30
C ALA A 211 -6.62 -6.11 35.89
N ALA A 212 -7.18 -7.31 36.12
CA ALA A 212 -6.56 -8.56 35.69
C ALA A 212 -6.44 -8.58 34.15
N ALA A 213 -5.26 -8.93 33.63
CA ALA A 213 -5.02 -9.00 32.19
C ALA A 213 -5.92 -10.07 31.54
N THR A 214 -6.68 -9.65 30.53
CA THR A 214 -7.52 -10.55 29.71
C THR A 214 -6.84 -10.82 28.38
N CYS A 215 -6.75 -12.08 27.98
CA CYS A 215 -6.16 -12.50 26.71
C CYS A 215 -7.25 -12.87 25.71
N THR A 216 -7.16 -12.35 24.49
CA THR A 216 -8.16 -12.55 23.43
C THR A 216 -7.49 -12.79 22.08
N ASN A 217 -8.02 -13.73 21.29
CA ASN A 217 -7.65 -13.84 19.88
C ASN A 217 -8.27 -12.67 19.12
N ARG A 218 -7.47 -11.98 18.30
CA ARG A 218 -7.88 -10.82 17.51
C ARG A 218 -8.04 -11.10 16.01
N LEU A 219 -7.72 -12.31 15.55
CA LEU A 219 -7.93 -12.68 14.15
C LEU A 219 -9.36 -13.13 13.87
N VAL A 220 -9.86 -12.73 12.72
CA VAL A 220 -11.07 -13.22 12.08
C VAL A 220 -10.68 -14.32 11.10
N ASP A 221 -11.46 -15.41 11.07
CA ASP A 221 -11.24 -16.52 10.13
C ASP A 221 -9.81 -17.10 10.18
N GLY A 222 -9.27 -17.27 11.39
CA GLY A 222 -7.91 -17.80 11.59
C GLY A 222 -7.71 -19.24 11.12
N GLY A 223 -8.79 -20.02 11.05
CA GLY A 223 -8.81 -21.37 10.45
C GLY A 223 -9.26 -21.38 8.98
N PHE A 224 -9.43 -20.23 8.33
CA PHE A 224 -9.76 -20.10 6.90
C PHE A 224 -11.06 -20.75 6.41
N GLU A 225 -11.93 -21.21 7.32
CA GLU A 225 -13.16 -21.96 7.03
C GLU A 225 -14.22 -21.15 6.28
N SER A 226 -14.05 -19.83 6.12
CA SER A 226 -14.85 -19.05 5.17
C SER A 226 -14.63 -19.47 3.71
N GLY A 227 -13.49 -20.13 3.41
CA GLY A 227 -13.13 -20.66 2.10
C GLY A 227 -12.84 -19.60 1.05
N ARG A 228 -12.78 -18.30 1.41
CA ARG A 228 -12.60 -17.19 0.47
C ARG A 228 -11.91 -15.99 1.09
N LEU A 229 -11.21 -15.23 0.26
CA LEU A 229 -10.63 -13.95 0.65
C LEU A 229 -11.70 -12.91 0.97
N GLY A 230 -11.34 -11.89 1.75
CA GLY A 230 -12.18 -10.75 2.08
C GLY A 230 -13.08 -10.91 3.31
N VAL A 231 -13.06 -12.07 3.99
CA VAL A 231 -13.77 -12.28 5.27
C VAL A 231 -12.86 -12.00 6.47
N GLY A 232 -11.55 -12.23 6.33
CA GLY A 232 -10.53 -11.89 7.33
C GLY A 232 -9.15 -11.72 6.68
N TRP A 233 -8.87 -12.54 5.68
CA TRP A 233 -7.60 -12.52 4.96
C TRP A 233 -7.70 -11.89 3.57
N ALA A 234 -6.65 -11.17 3.18
CA ALA A 234 -6.47 -10.60 1.86
C ALA A 234 -5.18 -11.14 1.23
N ALA A 235 -5.25 -11.60 -0.02
CA ALA A 235 -4.07 -11.92 -0.81
C ALA A 235 -3.62 -10.64 -1.56
N ILE A 236 -2.50 -10.08 -1.13
CA ILE A 236 -1.90 -8.85 -1.66
C ILE A 236 -1.06 -9.13 -2.90
N ALA A 237 -0.46 -10.32 -2.98
CA ALA A 237 0.22 -10.78 -4.18
C ALA A 237 0.02 -12.28 -4.35
N ASN A 238 -0.18 -12.69 -5.60
CA ASN A 238 -0.36 -14.09 -5.96
C ASN A 238 0.06 -14.30 -7.41
N THR A 239 1.36 -14.17 -7.68
CA THR A 239 1.88 -14.12 -9.04
C THR A 239 3.07 -15.07 -9.23
N SER A 240 3.30 -15.45 -10.48
CA SER A 240 4.52 -16.13 -10.92
C SER A 240 4.98 -15.52 -12.25
N THR A 241 6.10 -16.00 -12.83
CA THR A 241 6.52 -15.62 -14.20
C THR A 241 5.52 -16.04 -15.29
N ARG A 242 4.49 -16.83 -14.95
CA ARG A 242 3.32 -17.18 -15.77
C ARG A 242 2.03 -16.74 -15.06
N VAL A 243 0.93 -16.58 -15.79
CA VAL A 243 -0.40 -16.29 -15.21
C VAL A 243 -0.68 -17.37 -14.14
N TYR A 244 -0.68 -16.93 -12.89
CA TYR A 244 -0.81 -17.75 -11.70
C TYR A 244 -2.07 -17.30 -10.98
N ALA A 245 -2.99 -18.22 -10.71
CA ALA A 245 -4.30 -17.94 -10.14
C ALA A 245 -4.76 -19.06 -9.19
N ASP A 246 -3.81 -19.76 -8.56
CA ASP A 246 -4.16 -20.73 -7.52
C ASP A 246 -4.73 -19.99 -6.30
N PRO A 247 -5.75 -20.55 -5.62
CA PRO A 247 -6.40 -19.85 -4.53
C PRO A 247 -5.52 -19.82 -3.28
N ALA A 248 -5.38 -18.65 -2.66
CA ALA A 248 -4.62 -18.47 -1.42
C ALA A 248 -5.28 -19.12 -0.18
N ILE A 249 -6.58 -19.43 -0.27
CA ILE A 249 -7.33 -20.27 0.68
C ILE A 249 -7.80 -21.50 -0.09
N TYR A 250 -7.39 -22.69 0.36
CA TYR A 250 -7.50 -23.90 -0.43
C TYR A 250 -7.86 -25.11 0.43
N THR A 251 -8.39 -26.14 -0.21
CA THR A 251 -8.85 -27.37 0.46
C THR A 251 -7.78 -28.45 0.52
N ARG A 252 -6.61 -28.23 -0.08
CA ARG A 252 -5.50 -29.18 -0.03
C ARG A 252 -4.72 -28.95 1.26
N ARG A 253 -4.74 -29.97 2.11
CA ARG A 253 -4.03 -30.01 3.39
C ARG A 253 -4.44 -28.88 4.33
N PRO A 254 -5.71 -28.81 4.75
CA PRO A 254 -6.03 -28.14 6.01
C PRO A 254 -5.42 -28.93 7.18
N ARG A 255 -5.12 -28.26 8.28
CA ARG A 255 -4.77 -28.91 9.55
C ARG A 255 -6.03 -29.32 10.28
N SER A 256 -7.01 -28.42 10.33
CA SER A 256 -8.33 -28.62 10.92
C SER A 256 -9.39 -28.10 9.94
N GLY A 257 -10.64 -28.54 10.07
CA GLY A 257 -11.69 -28.11 9.14
C GLY A 257 -11.47 -28.56 7.69
N SER A 258 -11.96 -27.76 6.75
CA SER A 258 -11.95 -28.05 5.31
C SER A 258 -11.01 -27.15 4.50
N TYR A 259 -10.57 -26.03 5.07
CA TYR A 259 -9.79 -25.01 4.39
C TYR A 259 -8.52 -24.67 5.16
N GLY A 260 -7.51 -24.20 4.44
CA GLY A 260 -6.29 -23.64 5.00
C GLY A 260 -5.69 -22.64 4.03
N ALA A 261 -4.73 -21.85 4.48
CA ALA A 261 -3.97 -20.97 3.61
C ALA A 261 -2.87 -21.73 2.86
N TRP A 262 -2.63 -21.34 1.62
CA TRP A 262 -1.58 -21.89 0.78
C TRP A 262 -0.77 -20.75 0.13
N LEU A 263 0.56 -20.83 0.30
CA LEU A 263 1.53 -19.97 -0.32
C LEU A 263 2.57 -20.83 -1.06
N GLY A 264 3.16 -20.28 -2.12
CA GLY A 264 3.99 -21.02 -3.07
C GLY A 264 3.12 -21.86 -4.01
N ALA A 265 3.74 -22.77 -4.75
CA ALA A 265 3.04 -23.64 -5.68
C ALA A 265 3.64 -25.04 -5.66
N SER A 266 2.87 -26.06 -6.04
CA SER A 266 3.36 -27.45 -6.06
C SER A 266 4.07 -27.82 -7.37
N ASN A 267 3.95 -26.97 -8.39
CA ASN A 267 4.39 -27.25 -9.76
C ASN A 267 4.92 -26.00 -10.49
N LEU A 268 5.08 -24.88 -9.79
CA LEU A 268 5.59 -23.63 -10.34
C LEU A 268 6.69 -23.08 -9.43
N ASN A 269 7.63 -22.39 -10.06
CA ASN A 269 8.71 -21.68 -9.39
C ASN A 269 8.54 -20.17 -9.63
N SER A 270 9.35 -19.36 -8.95
CA SER A 270 9.35 -17.90 -9.04
C SER A 270 7.99 -17.30 -8.70
N VAL A 271 7.36 -17.92 -7.72
CA VAL A 271 6.10 -17.53 -7.09
C VAL A 271 6.36 -16.49 -6.01
N TRP A 272 5.51 -15.47 -6.02
CA TRP A 272 5.44 -14.45 -5.01
C TRP A 272 4.02 -14.38 -4.44
N ASN A 273 3.89 -14.71 -3.15
CA ASN A 273 2.63 -14.63 -2.42
C ASN A 273 2.72 -13.71 -1.23
N GLU A 274 1.63 -13.02 -0.94
CA GLU A 274 1.48 -12.24 0.30
C GLU A 274 0.02 -12.37 0.76
N LEU A 275 -0.19 -12.96 1.93
CA LEU A 275 -1.47 -13.16 2.58
C LEU A 275 -1.44 -12.42 3.91
N VAL A 276 -2.37 -11.48 4.13
CA VAL A 276 -2.38 -10.65 5.33
C VAL A 276 -3.74 -10.53 5.95
N GLN A 277 -3.76 -10.20 7.24
CA GLN A 277 -4.93 -9.75 7.95
C GLN A 277 -4.60 -8.52 8.80
N THR A 278 -5.41 -7.47 8.64
CA THR A 278 -5.29 -6.24 9.42
C THR A 278 -5.96 -6.42 10.78
N VAL A 279 -5.26 -6.02 11.84
CA VAL A 279 -5.73 -6.16 13.22
C VAL A 279 -5.59 -4.83 13.96
N GLN A 280 -6.69 -4.34 14.51
CA GLN A 280 -6.70 -3.22 15.44
C GLN A 280 -6.37 -3.73 16.86
N LEU A 281 -5.26 -3.26 17.42
CA LEU A 281 -4.88 -3.61 18.78
C LEU A 281 -5.61 -2.73 19.82
N PRO A 282 -5.90 -3.25 21.02
CA PRO A 282 -6.53 -2.47 22.10
C PRO A 282 -5.55 -1.44 22.70
N GLY A 283 -6.06 -0.47 23.44
CA GLY A 283 -5.27 0.66 23.97
C GLY A 283 -4.41 0.37 25.21
N ASN A 284 -4.47 -0.81 25.81
CA ASN A 284 -3.69 -1.18 27.00
C ASN A 284 -3.17 -2.62 26.86
N ILE A 285 -2.11 -2.79 26.08
CA ILE A 285 -1.53 -4.10 25.76
C ILE A 285 -0.37 -4.40 26.70
N GLN A 286 -0.30 -5.64 27.17
CA GLN A 286 0.83 -6.18 27.92
C GLN A 286 1.64 -7.17 27.08
N SER A 287 0.98 -7.99 26.26
CA SER A 287 1.65 -8.93 25.34
C SER A 287 0.84 -9.17 24.07
N VAL A 288 1.55 -9.48 22.99
CA VAL A 288 0.99 -9.93 21.71
C VAL A 288 1.80 -11.13 21.24
N GLN A 289 1.10 -12.22 20.96
CA GLN A 289 1.68 -13.47 20.51
C GLN A 289 0.94 -13.99 19.27
N LEU A 290 1.65 -14.13 18.15
CA LEU A 290 1.15 -14.81 16.96
C LEU A 290 1.42 -16.31 17.11
N ARG A 291 0.37 -17.11 17.04
CA ARG A 291 0.43 -18.58 17.00
C ARG A 291 -0.17 -19.04 15.68
N TYR A 292 0.45 -20.02 15.05
CA TYR A 292 -0.08 -20.61 13.82
C TYR A 292 0.49 -22.00 13.63
N TRP A 293 -0.16 -22.81 12.80
CA TRP A 293 0.39 -24.07 12.34
C TRP A 293 0.92 -23.91 10.93
N ARG A 294 2.05 -24.57 10.64
CA ARG A 294 2.63 -24.59 9.31
C ARG A 294 3.01 -25.99 8.86
N TYR A 295 2.87 -26.24 7.56
CA TYR A 295 3.31 -27.44 6.87
C TYR A 295 4.10 -27.01 5.63
N LEU A 296 5.37 -27.41 5.54
CA LEU A 296 6.21 -27.12 4.39
C LEU A 296 6.34 -28.34 3.48
N GLU A 297 5.97 -28.18 2.21
CA GLU A 297 6.41 -29.02 1.10
C GLU A 297 7.49 -28.31 0.30
N THR A 298 8.51 -29.05 -0.09
CA THR A 298 9.63 -28.52 -0.87
C THR A 298 10.23 -29.67 -1.67
N ALA A 299 10.45 -29.45 -2.96
CA ALA A 299 11.19 -30.40 -3.80
C ALA A 299 12.71 -30.35 -3.51
N GLU A 300 13.18 -29.28 -2.87
CA GLU A 300 14.57 -29.07 -2.53
C GLU A 300 15.04 -30.03 -1.41
N THR A 301 16.05 -30.83 -1.76
CA THR A 301 16.62 -31.82 -0.85
C THR A 301 17.72 -31.27 0.04
N ASP A 302 18.36 -30.15 -0.34
CA ASP A 302 19.41 -29.48 0.42
C ASP A 302 18.87 -29.00 1.79
N ARG A 303 19.69 -29.15 2.83
CA ARG A 303 19.38 -28.79 4.22
C ARG A 303 20.30 -27.72 4.81
N ALA A 304 21.28 -27.26 4.04
CA ALA A 304 22.28 -26.29 4.46
C ALA A 304 22.12 -24.95 3.74
N ARG A 305 21.62 -24.95 2.50
CA ARG A 305 21.40 -23.74 1.71
C ARG A 305 19.92 -23.40 1.61
N VAL A 306 19.57 -22.14 1.84
CA VAL A 306 18.21 -21.61 1.65
C VAL A 306 17.99 -21.28 0.17
N TYR A 307 16.88 -21.76 -0.38
CA TYR A 307 16.43 -21.48 -1.76
C TYR A 307 15.12 -20.68 -1.71
N ASP A 308 14.02 -21.38 -1.51
CA ASP A 308 12.69 -20.79 -1.34
C ASP A 308 12.49 -20.24 0.07
N ARG A 309 11.94 -19.04 0.17
CA ARG A 309 11.74 -18.35 1.44
C ARG A 309 10.27 -18.04 1.68
N PHE A 310 9.77 -18.49 2.81
CA PHE A 310 8.49 -18.10 3.37
C PHE A 310 8.70 -17.34 4.66
N THR A 311 7.81 -16.40 4.98
CA THR A 311 7.89 -15.63 6.22
C THR A 311 6.54 -15.50 6.89
N ALA A 312 6.50 -15.66 8.22
CA ALA A 312 5.37 -15.27 9.06
C ALA A 312 5.79 -14.08 9.94
N GLY A 313 5.00 -13.00 9.96
CA GLY A 313 5.43 -11.76 10.58
C GLY A 313 4.31 -10.90 11.16
N LEU A 314 4.74 -9.93 11.97
CA LEU A 314 3.94 -8.79 12.40
C LEU A 314 4.52 -7.54 11.78
N GLU A 315 3.66 -6.80 11.09
CA GLU A 315 4.03 -5.59 10.36
C GLU A 315 3.16 -4.43 10.81
N THR A 316 3.63 -3.20 10.65
CA THR A 316 2.75 -2.04 10.79
C THR A 316 1.66 -2.10 9.72
N ASP A 317 0.60 -1.30 9.88
CA ASP A 317 -0.40 -1.06 8.83
C ASP A 317 0.18 -0.49 7.51
N LYS A 318 1.49 -0.25 7.45
CA LYS A 318 2.26 0.23 6.29
C LYS A 318 3.24 -0.83 5.75
N GLY A 319 3.14 -2.08 6.21
CA GLY A 319 3.98 -3.21 5.75
C GLY A 319 5.42 -3.17 6.23
N VAL A 320 5.74 -2.37 7.27
CA VAL A 320 7.08 -2.34 7.87
C VAL A 320 7.16 -3.42 8.93
N GLN A 321 8.19 -4.26 8.89
CA GLN A 321 8.39 -5.31 9.88
C GLN A 321 8.58 -4.70 11.27
N ILE A 322 7.73 -5.11 12.20
CA ILE A 322 7.79 -4.70 13.60
C ILE A 322 8.83 -5.55 14.35
N VAL A 323 8.85 -6.84 14.02
CA VAL A 323 9.76 -7.84 14.57
C VAL A 323 10.36 -8.64 13.42
N THR A 324 11.57 -9.20 13.62
CA THR A 324 12.15 -10.14 12.67
C THR A 324 11.16 -11.28 12.40
N PRO A 325 10.71 -11.47 11.15
CA PRO A 325 9.73 -12.50 10.84
C PRO A 325 10.35 -13.88 11.01
N GLN A 326 9.51 -14.86 11.27
CA GLN A 326 9.93 -16.25 11.24
C GLN A 326 10.15 -16.67 9.79
N GLN A 327 11.38 -17.07 9.47
CA GLN A 327 11.71 -17.63 8.18
C GLN A 327 11.42 -19.13 8.17
N ILE A 328 10.74 -19.59 7.12
CA ILE A 328 10.46 -21.00 6.85
C ILE A 328 10.98 -21.28 5.44
N ASP A 329 11.77 -22.33 5.29
CA ASP A 329 12.46 -22.67 4.04
C ASP A 329 12.87 -24.15 4.02
N ASN A 330 13.49 -24.59 2.94
CA ASN A 330 13.93 -25.96 2.75
C ASN A 330 14.92 -26.48 3.81
N THR A 331 15.61 -25.62 4.55
CA THR A 331 16.51 -25.99 5.66
C THR A 331 15.77 -26.19 6.99
N SER A 332 14.51 -25.74 7.09
CA SER A 332 13.70 -25.82 8.29
C SER A 332 13.44 -27.27 8.73
N SER A 333 13.39 -27.50 10.05
CA SER A 333 13.02 -28.79 10.63
C SER A 333 11.51 -29.06 10.48
N GLY A 334 11.08 -30.32 10.61
CA GLY A 334 9.64 -30.66 10.57
C GLY A 334 8.95 -30.36 9.24
N ARG A 335 9.67 -30.48 8.11
CA ARG A 335 9.05 -30.47 6.76
C ARG A 335 8.12 -31.67 6.63
N SER A 336 7.10 -31.57 5.78
CA SER A 336 6.12 -32.63 5.57
C SER A 336 5.33 -33.06 6.82
N THR A 337 5.22 -32.18 7.81
CA THR A 337 4.35 -32.36 8.98
C THR A 337 3.84 -31.00 9.46
N TRP A 338 2.69 -30.99 10.12
CA TRP A 338 2.19 -29.81 10.81
C TRP A 338 3.02 -29.53 12.05
N VAL A 339 3.51 -28.31 12.17
CA VAL A 339 4.29 -27.83 13.32
C VAL A 339 3.69 -26.51 13.77
N GLN A 340 3.40 -26.38 15.06
CA GLN A 340 2.97 -25.12 15.64
C GLN A 340 4.15 -24.17 15.74
N GLN A 341 3.91 -22.90 15.46
CA GLN A 341 4.86 -21.82 15.56
C GLN A 341 4.32 -20.75 16.49
N THR A 342 5.24 -19.98 17.06
CA THR A 342 4.93 -18.89 17.97
C THR A 342 5.92 -17.76 17.73
N LEU A 343 5.40 -16.55 17.50
CA LEU A 343 6.18 -15.33 17.35
C LEU A 343 5.68 -14.31 18.36
N GLU A 344 6.56 -13.88 19.25
CA GLU A 344 6.28 -12.83 20.23
C GLU A 344 6.56 -11.45 19.64
N LEU A 345 5.70 -10.48 19.96
CA LEU A 345 5.99 -9.08 19.73
C LEU A 345 6.76 -8.50 20.93
N PRO A 346 8.07 -8.22 20.81
CA PRO A 346 8.80 -7.52 21.86
C PRO A 346 8.24 -6.11 22.04
N ASN A 347 8.24 -5.62 23.28
CA ASN A 347 7.74 -4.29 23.64
C ASN A 347 6.30 -4.04 23.16
N ALA A 348 5.44 -5.05 23.24
CA ALA A 348 4.02 -4.98 22.88
C ALA A 348 3.28 -3.72 23.40
N PRO A 349 3.54 -3.18 24.61
CA PRO A 349 2.90 -1.95 25.06
C PRO A 349 3.08 -0.74 24.13
N ASP A 350 4.20 -0.65 23.39
CA ASP A 350 4.48 0.45 22.45
C ASP A 350 3.49 0.48 21.27
N TYR A 351 2.84 -0.65 21.00
CA TYR A 351 1.87 -0.84 19.91
C TYR A 351 0.41 -0.72 20.40
N SER A 352 0.20 -0.27 21.64
CA SER A 352 -1.14 -0.05 22.19
C SER A 352 -1.96 0.91 21.33
N GLY A 353 -3.18 0.49 20.96
CA GLY A 353 -4.10 1.25 20.12
C GLY A 353 -3.70 1.35 18.65
N GLN A 354 -2.59 0.72 18.23
CA GLN A 354 -2.15 0.76 16.84
C GLN A 354 -2.82 -0.33 15.99
N THR A 355 -2.82 -0.11 14.68
CA THR A 355 -3.18 -1.12 13.69
C THR A 355 -1.92 -1.82 13.21
N ILE A 356 -1.95 -3.15 13.19
CA ILE A 356 -0.86 -3.98 12.67
C ILE A 356 -1.39 -4.97 11.63
N TRP A 357 -0.50 -5.55 10.85
CA TRP A 357 -0.79 -6.68 9.97
C TRP A 357 -0.15 -7.95 10.53
N VAL A 358 -0.91 -9.04 10.51
CA VAL A 358 -0.36 -10.39 10.53
C VAL A 358 -0.11 -10.80 9.08
N SER A 359 1.11 -11.19 8.73
CA SER A 359 1.49 -11.49 7.36
C SER A 359 2.09 -12.90 7.20
N PHE A 360 1.74 -13.56 6.11
CA PHE A 360 2.41 -14.73 5.56
C PHE A 360 2.85 -14.40 4.14
N LYS A 361 4.13 -14.61 3.82
CA LYS A 361 4.68 -14.28 2.49
C LYS A 361 5.50 -15.43 1.94
N ALA A 362 5.56 -15.54 0.61
CA ALA A 362 6.39 -16.48 -0.11
C ALA A 362 7.20 -15.78 -1.20
N THR A 363 8.44 -16.21 -1.36
CA THR A 363 9.34 -15.87 -2.45
C THR A 363 10.09 -17.14 -2.82
N THR A 364 9.73 -17.74 -3.96
CA THR A 364 10.41 -18.94 -4.47
C THR A 364 11.38 -18.56 -5.60
N ASP A 365 12.44 -19.34 -5.80
CA ASP A 365 13.46 -19.09 -6.80
C ASP A 365 13.08 -19.68 -8.18
N GLY A 366 14.02 -19.85 -9.11
CA GLY A 366 13.74 -20.40 -10.44
C GLY A 366 13.59 -21.92 -10.53
N ASN A 367 13.89 -22.67 -9.46
CA ASN A 367 14.11 -24.12 -9.49
C ASN A 367 13.42 -24.81 -8.32
N GLN A 368 12.83 -25.98 -8.59
CA GLN A 368 12.19 -26.86 -7.58
C GLN A 368 11.06 -26.18 -6.78
N PRO A 369 9.81 -26.62 -6.93
CA PRO A 369 8.69 -25.93 -6.29
C PRO A 369 8.63 -26.20 -4.78
N SER A 370 8.36 -25.14 -4.01
CA SER A 370 7.94 -25.23 -2.61
C SER A 370 6.54 -24.67 -2.37
N SER A 371 5.89 -25.20 -1.34
CA SER A 371 4.58 -24.76 -0.85
C SER A 371 4.55 -24.73 0.68
N LEU A 372 4.11 -23.61 1.22
CA LEU A 372 3.78 -23.46 2.63
C LEU A 372 2.26 -23.50 2.81
N TYR A 373 1.78 -24.42 3.64
CA TYR A 373 0.41 -24.43 4.11
C TYR A 373 0.38 -23.87 5.53
N VAL A 374 -0.61 -23.03 5.81
CA VAL A 374 -0.80 -22.36 7.10
C VAL A 374 -2.24 -22.57 7.55
N ASP A 375 -2.45 -22.85 8.83
CA ASP A 375 -3.77 -23.06 9.38
C ASP A 375 -3.82 -22.77 10.89
N ASP A 376 -5.03 -22.67 11.45
CA ASP A 376 -5.30 -22.43 12.88
C ASP A 376 -4.48 -21.23 13.42
N VAL A 377 -4.60 -20.08 12.77
CA VAL A 377 -3.87 -18.85 13.10
C VAL A 377 -4.57 -18.06 14.20
N GLU A 378 -3.83 -17.68 15.23
CA GLU A 378 -4.31 -16.86 16.34
C GLU A 378 -3.36 -15.71 16.62
N LEU A 379 -3.89 -14.50 16.82
CA LEU A 379 -3.14 -13.39 17.39
C LEU A 379 -3.67 -13.13 18.79
N VAL A 380 -3.02 -13.72 19.79
CA VAL A 380 -3.41 -13.62 21.19
C VAL A 380 -2.86 -12.32 21.76
N VAL A 381 -3.75 -11.42 22.13
CA VAL A 381 -3.42 -10.12 22.74
C VAL A 381 -3.91 -10.11 24.19
N CYS A 382 -2.99 -9.90 25.13
CA CYS A 382 -3.29 -9.77 26.55
C CYS A 382 -3.19 -8.32 26.99
N GLY A 383 -4.20 -7.84 27.73
CA GLY A 383 -4.29 -6.46 28.18
C GLY A 383 -5.41 -6.25 29.20
N GLY A 384 -5.36 -5.14 29.94
CA GLY A 384 -6.31 -4.81 31.01
C GLY A 384 -6.07 -3.43 31.56
#